data_AF-A0A087TUQ4-F1
#
_entry.id   AF-A0A087TUQ4-F1
#
_cell.length_a   1.000
_cell.length_b   1.000
_cell.length_c   1.000
_cell.angle_alpha   90.00
_cell.angle_beta   90.00
_cell.angle_gamma   90.00
#
_symmetry.space_group_name_H-M   'P 1'
#
loop_
_entity.id
_entity.type
_entity.pdbx_description
1 polymer ?
#
loop_
_entity_poly.entity_id
_entity_poly.type
_entity_poly.pdbx_seq_one_letter_code
_entity_poly.pdbx_strand_id
1 'polypeptide(L)'
;MNYLNFVTVVSFLSLIVWVESVTENFKITYENLYRAGVDAYLENRWRDCVALIEKSVEDYIYYQTVIIQCRKRCQKNETENLFVENDQEFGVWYFQMIITGRALCLMKCQKSYFPNRPKASKETDDDFEKKVPYNYLQLCYF
;
A
#
# COMPACT_ATOMS: atom_id res chain seq x y z
N MET A 1 -14.99 -20.08 46.96
CA MET A 1 -14.89 -19.18 45.78
C MET A 1 -16.05 -19.50 44.86
N ASN A 2 -16.97 -18.55 44.69
CA ASN A 2 -18.26 -18.79 44.04
C ASN A 2 -18.06 -19.06 42.55
N TYR A 3 -18.62 -20.16 42.06
CA TYR A 3 -18.58 -20.60 40.66
C TYR A 3 -18.95 -19.48 39.67
N LEU A 4 -19.86 -18.60 40.07
CA LEU A 4 -20.27 -17.42 39.31
C LEU A 4 -19.13 -16.40 39.07
N ASN A 5 -18.22 -16.24 40.04
CA ASN A 5 -17.05 -15.37 39.92
C ASN A 5 -15.98 -15.99 39.01
N PHE A 6 -15.90 -17.33 38.95
CA PHE A 6 -14.95 -18.02 38.08
C PHE A 6 -15.37 -17.91 36.60
N VAL A 7 -16.65 -18.13 36.30
CA VAL A 7 -17.20 -18.05 34.93
C VAL A 7 -17.09 -16.63 34.37
N THR A 8 -17.36 -15.62 35.19
CA THR A 8 -17.23 -14.21 34.79
C THR A 8 -15.79 -13.85 34.47
N VAL A 9 -14.82 -14.22 35.33
CA VAL A 9 -13.39 -13.97 35.07
C VAL A 9 -12.92 -14.65 33.79
N VAL A 10 -13.31 -15.91 33.55
CA VAL A 10 -12.94 -16.65 32.33
C VAL A 10 -13.56 -16.02 31.08
N SER A 11 -14.82 -15.56 31.15
CA SER A 11 -15.48 -14.86 30.05
C SER A 11 -14.87 -13.49 29.76
N PHE A 12 -14.43 -12.76 30.80
CA PHE A 12 -13.73 -11.48 30.61
C PHE A 12 -12.33 -11.70 30.04
N LEU A 13 -11.60 -12.71 30.51
CA LEU A 13 -10.29 -13.06 29.96
C LEU A 13 -10.38 -13.53 28.51
N SER A 14 -11.40 -14.30 28.14
CA SER A 14 -11.60 -14.68 26.74
C SER A 14 -11.93 -13.46 25.89
N LEU A 15 -12.80 -12.54 26.34
CA LEU A 15 -13.07 -11.28 25.63
C LEU A 15 -11.82 -10.41 25.46
N ILE A 16 -10.94 -10.34 26.47
CA ILE A 16 -9.67 -9.58 26.39
C ILE A 16 -8.73 -10.22 25.34
N VAL A 17 -8.59 -11.55 25.32
CA VAL A 17 -7.79 -12.27 24.32
C VAL A 17 -8.34 -12.09 22.90
N TRP A 18 -9.67 -11.98 22.73
CA TRP A 18 -10.29 -11.66 21.45
C TRP A 18 -9.99 -10.22 20.99
N VAL A 19 -9.88 -9.26 21.91
CA VAL A 19 -9.64 -7.84 21.58
C VAL A 19 -8.20 -7.57 21.15
N GLU A 20 -7.20 -8.23 21.75
CA GLU A 20 -5.79 -8.04 21.37
C GLU A 20 -5.47 -8.54 19.94
N SER A 21 -6.17 -9.57 19.47
CA SER A 21 -6.03 -10.11 18.10
C SER A 21 -6.49 -9.13 17.00
N VAL A 22 -7.33 -8.15 17.34
CA VAL A 22 -8.01 -7.27 16.37
C VAL A 22 -7.22 -5.98 16.09
N THR A 23 -6.17 -5.67 16.85
CA THR A 23 -5.58 -4.31 16.87
C THR A 23 -4.16 -4.15 16.34
N GLU A 24 -3.60 -5.12 15.60
CA GLU A 24 -2.55 -4.77 14.64
C GLU A 24 -3.19 -4.45 13.30
N ASN A 25 -3.52 -3.18 13.09
CA ASN A 25 -3.71 -2.60 11.75
C ASN A 25 -2.35 -2.60 11.00
N PHE A 26 -1.77 -3.78 10.82
CA PHE A 26 -0.69 -3.97 9.87
C PHE A 26 -1.32 -3.73 8.49
N LYS A 27 -1.03 -2.58 7.87
CA LYS A 27 -1.49 -2.31 6.50
C LYS A 27 -0.76 -3.28 5.57
N ILE A 28 -1.41 -4.41 5.33
CA ILE A 28 -0.97 -5.43 4.39
C ILE A 28 -0.76 -4.77 3.02
N THR A 29 0.46 -4.89 2.49
CA THR A 29 0.83 -4.41 1.16
C THR A 29 1.04 -5.57 0.19
N TYR A 30 1.13 -5.27 -1.10
CA TYR A 30 1.53 -6.24 -2.12
C TYR A 30 2.85 -6.93 -1.79
N GLU A 31 3.82 -6.26 -1.13
CA GLU A 31 5.05 -6.94 -0.68
C GLU A 31 4.73 -8.02 0.36
N ASN A 32 3.90 -7.71 1.35
CA ASN A 32 3.56 -8.68 2.40
C ASN A 32 2.78 -9.87 1.82
N LEU A 33 1.85 -9.60 0.92
CA LEU A 33 1.05 -10.62 0.23
C LEU A 33 1.93 -11.47 -0.70
N TYR A 34 2.84 -10.82 -1.44
CA TYR A 34 3.76 -11.49 -2.34
C TYR A 34 4.69 -12.43 -1.58
N ARG A 35 5.34 -11.95 -0.51
CA ARG A 35 6.20 -12.79 0.34
C ARG A 35 5.43 -13.99 0.90
N ALA A 36 4.24 -13.76 1.47
CA ALA A 36 3.41 -14.84 2.00
C ALA A 36 2.96 -15.83 0.91
N GLY A 37 2.68 -15.34 -0.30
CA GLY A 37 2.33 -16.19 -1.44
C GLY A 37 3.50 -17.03 -1.95
N VAL A 38 4.72 -16.46 -1.98
CA VAL A 38 5.94 -17.19 -2.29
C VAL A 38 6.24 -18.25 -1.23
N ASP A 39 6.08 -17.92 0.06
CA ASP A 39 6.21 -18.89 1.15
C ASP A 39 5.21 -20.04 0.99
N ALA A 40 3.95 -19.72 0.68
CA ALA A 40 2.93 -20.73 0.40
C ALA A 40 3.28 -21.63 -0.81
N TYR A 41 3.90 -21.07 -1.87
CA TYR A 41 4.43 -21.85 -2.98
C TYR A 41 5.53 -22.82 -2.52
N LEU A 42 6.51 -22.34 -1.74
CA LEU A 42 7.61 -23.16 -1.23
C LEU A 42 7.13 -24.29 -0.30
N GLU A 43 6.02 -24.07 0.39
CA GLU A 43 5.41 -25.02 1.31
C GLU A 43 4.33 -25.90 0.66
N ASN A 44 4.20 -25.88 -0.68
CA ASN A 44 3.23 -26.62 -1.47
C ASN A 44 1.75 -26.34 -1.09
N ARG A 45 1.46 -25.17 -0.51
CA ARG A 45 0.10 -24.71 -0.21
C ARG A 45 -0.47 -23.98 -1.42
N TRP A 46 -0.84 -24.74 -2.45
CA TRP A 46 -1.24 -24.20 -3.76
C TRP A 46 -2.41 -23.22 -3.71
N ARG A 47 -3.47 -23.55 -2.94
CA ARG A 47 -4.64 -22.66 -2.80
C ARG A 47 -4.26 -21.32 -2.17
N ASP A 48 -3.41 -21.35 -1.15
CA ASP A 48 -2.95 -20.14 -0.48
C ASP A 48 -2.00 -19.34 -1.38
N CYS A 49 -1.11 -20.02 -2.12
CA CYS A 49 -0.26 -19.35 -3.10
C CYS A 49 -1.10 -18.57 -4.13
N VAL A 50 -2.07 -19.23 -4.77
CA VAL A 50 -2.95 -18.56 -5.76
C VAL A 50 -3.63 -17.34 -5.12
N ALA A 51 -4.31 -17.54 -3.99
CA ALA A 51 -5.06 -16.47 -3.34
C ALA A 51 -4.18 -15.29 -2.90
N LEU A 52 -2.99 -15.55 -2.34
CA LEU A 52 -2.09 -14.53 -1.85
C LEU A 52 -1.39 -13.78 -3.01
N ILE A 53 -0.95 -14.51 -4.04
CA ILE A 53 -0.29 -13.90 -5.19
C ILE A 53 -1.29 -13.08 -6.01
N GLU A 54 -2.51 -13.57 -6.27
CA GLU A 54 -3.56 -12.78 -6.93
C GLU A 54 -3.85 -11.48 -6.16
N LYS A 55 -4.05 -11.58 -4.84
CA LYS A 55 -4.30 -10.41 -3.99
C LYS A 55 -3.12 -9.43 -3.99
N SER A 56 -1.88 -9.94 -4.09
CA SER A 56 -0.69 -9.10 -4.21
C SER A 56 -0.71 -8.30 -5.52
N VAL A 57 -1.10 -8.93 -6.63
CA VAL A 57 -1.24 -8.29 -7.95
C VAL A 57 -2.34 -7.24 -7.92
N GLU A 58 -3.49 -7.54 -7.34
CA GLU A 58 -4.60 -6.58 -7.19
C GLU A 58 -4.18 -5.33 -6.42
N ASP A 59 -3.52 -5.48 -5.27
CA ASP A 59 -3.05 -4.34 -4.47
C ASP A 59 -1.95 -3.54 -5.18
N TYR A 60 -1.05 -4.18 -5.95
CA TYR A 60 -0.08 -3.47 -6.77
C TYR A 60 -0.76 -2.64 -7.89
N ILE A 61 -1.76 -3.20 -8.57
CA ILE A 61 -2.54 -2.48 -9.58
C ILE A 61 -3.25 -1.27 -8.95
N TYR A 62 -3.85 -1.46 -7.78
CA TYR A 62 -4.47 -0.38 -7.02
C TYR A 62 -3.44 0.71 -6.66
N TYR A 63 -2.27 0.31 -6.15
CA TYR A 63 -1.18 1.23 -5.85
C TYR A 63 -0.78 2.07 -7.06
N GLN A 64 -0.46 1.43 -8.19
CA GLN A 64 -0.07 2.12 -9.43
C GLN A 64 -1.18 3.04 -9.95
N THR A 65 -2.43 2.60 -9.88
CA THR A 65 -3.59 3.40 -10.29
C THR A 65 -3.65 4.71 -9.49
N VAL A 66 -3.49 4.65 -8.17
CA VAL A 66 -3.46 5.84 -7.31
C VAL A 66 -2.26 6.72 -7.63
N ILE A 67 -1.07 6.16 -7.86
CA ILE A 67 0.11 6.94 -8.27
C ILE A 67 -0.16 7.73 -9.56
N ILE A 68 -0.76 7.09 -10.56
CA ILE A 68 -1.13 7.72 -11.84
C ILE A 68 -2.18 8.81 -11.61
N GLN A 69 -3.21 8.54 -10.82
CA GLN A 69 -4.25 9.53 -10.49
C GLN A 69 -3.66 10.75 -9.79
N CYS A 70 -2.75 10.56 -8.83
CA CYS A 70 -2.05 11.64 -8.16
C CYS A 70 -1.23 12.49 -9.13
N ARG A 71 -0.49 11.85 -10.05
CA ARG A 71 0.29 12.55 -11.08
C ARG A 71 -0.62 13.41 -11.97
N LYS A 72 -1.72 12.84 -12.47
CA LYS A 72 -2.70 13.57 -13.31
C LYS A 72 -3.30 14.76 -12.57
N ARG A 73 -3.71 14.57 -11.32
CA ARG A 73 -4.31 15.62 -10.49
C ARG A 73 -3.33 16.77 -10.23
N CYS A 74 -2.10 16.47 -9.86
CA CYS A 74 -1.11 17.52 -9.57
C CYS A 74 -0.64 18.27 -10.82
N GLN A 75 -0.54 17.59 -11.96
CA GLN A 75 -0.24 18.24 -13.25
C GLN A 75 -1.34 19.22 -13.66
N LYS A 76 -2.62 18.89 -13.46
CA LYS A 76 -3.73 19.82 -13.72
C LYS A 76 -3.59 21.10 -12.88
N ASN A 77 -3.33 20.95 -11.59
CA ASN A 77 -3.15 22.10 -10.68
C ASN A 77 -1.94 22.98 -11.05
N GLU A 78 -0.84 22.41 -11.55
CA GLU A 78 0.30 23.19 -12.05
C GLU A 78 -0.09 24.06 -13.24
N THR A 79 -0.83 23.48 -14.20
CA THR A 79 -1.23 24.18 -15.42
C THR A 79 -2.15 25.37 -15.12
N GLU A 80 -3.03 25.26 -14.12
CA GLU A 80 -3.90 26.34 -13.66
C GLU A 80 -3.11 27.49 -12.98
N ASN A 81 -1.99 27.20 -12.32
CA ASN A 81 -1.17 28.19 -11.61
C ASN A 81 -0.13 28.90 -12.50
N LEU A 82 0.16 28.37 -13.70
CA LEU A 82 1.11 28.94 -14.66
C LEU A 82 0.60 30.20 -15.39
N PHE A 83 -0.69 30.53 -15.28
CA PHE A 83 -1.31 31.67 -15.97
C PHE A 83 -1.22 33.01 -15.19
N VAL A 84 -0.34 33.12 -14.19
CA VAL A 84 -0.08 34.38 -13.46
C VAL A 84 1.19 35.02 -14.04
N GLU A 85 1.03 36.24 -14.56
CA GLU A 85 1.91 36.95 -15.52
C GLU A 85 3.39 37.16 -15.14
N ASN A 86 4.25 36.90 -16.13
CA ASN A 86 5.28 37.77 -16.72
C ASN A 86 6.19 38.62 -15.82
N ASP A 87 7.27 38.03 -15.30
CA ASP A 87 8.51 38.78 -15.10
C ASP A 87 9.75 37.89 -15.27
N GLN A 88 10.74 38.36 -16.03
CA GLN A 88 11.81 37.53 -16.60
C GLN A 88 12.94 37.23 -15.59
N GLU A 89 13.00 38.01 -14.50
CA GLU A 89 13.97 37.86 -13.41
C GLU A 89 13.55 36.80 -12.37
N PHE A 90 12.31 36.31 -12.45
CA PHE A 90 11.68 35.36 -11.53
C PHE A 90 12.01 33.89 -11.79
N GLY A 91 12.77 33.57 -12.85
CA GLY A 91 12.88 32.21 -13.40
C GLY A 91 13.24 31.13 -12.38
N VAL A 92 14.37 31.26 -11.68
CA VAL A 92 14.89 30.16 -10.82
C VAL A 92 14.03 29.93 -9.58
N TRP A 93 13.59 31.00 -8.90
CA TRP A 93 12.74 30.90 -7.71
C TRP A 93 11.34 30.39 -8.06
N TYR A 94 10.80 30.80 -9.21
CA TYR A 94 9.51 30.34 -9.73
C TYR A 94 9.55 28.85 -10.09
N PHE A 95 10.60 28.38 -10.78
CA PHE A 95 10.81 26.96 -11.04
C PHE A 95 10.90 26.16 -9.74
N GLN A 96 11.62 26.65 -8.73
CA GLN A 96 11.71 26.00 -7.42
C GLN A 96 10.35 25.91 -6.72
N MET A 97 9.53 26.95 -6.79
CA MET A 97 8.16 26.97 -6.25
C MET A 97 7.26 25.94 -6.94
N ILE A 98 7.34 25.82 -8.27
CA ILE A 98 6.55 24.83 -9.03
C ILE A 98 6.99 23.41 -8.70
N ILE A 99 8.29 23.14 -8.69
CA ILE A 99 8.83 21.80 -8.37
C ILE A 99 8.44 21.40 -6.95
N THR A 100 8.60 22.33 -5.99
CA THR A 100 8.23 22.11 -4.59
C THR A 100 6.72 21.94 -4.42
N GLY A 101 5.92 22.75 -5.12
CA GLY A 101 4.45 22.67 -5.12
C GLY A 101 3.95 21.34 -5.68
N ARG A 102 4.53 20.87 -6.79
CA ARG A 102 4.27 19.56 -7.37
C ARG A 102 4.61 18.43 -6.41
N ALA A 103 5.81 18.46 -5.84
CA ALA A 103 6.26 17.46 -4.87
C ALA A 103 5.32 17.42 -3.66
N LEU A 104 4.95 18.57 -3.11
CA LEU A 104 4.01 18.67 -1.98
C LEU A 104 2.61 18.14 -2.35
N CYS A 105 2.11 18.46 -3.54
CA CYS A 105 0.84 17.93 -4.04
C CYS A 105 0.86 16.41 -4.15
N LEU A 106 1.93 15.84 -4.74
CA LEU A 106 2.10 14.40 -4.87
C LEU A 106 2.16 13.72 -3.50
N MET A 107 2.94 14.27 -2.57
CA MET A 107 3.03 13.75 -1.20
C MET A 107 1.69 13.78 -0.48
N LYS A 108 0.97 14.91 -0.53
CA LYS A 108 -0.37 15.04 0.08
C LYS A 108 -1.37 14.08 -0.56
N CYS A 109 -1.33 13.93 -1.88
CA CYS A 109 -2.19 13.02 -2.61
C CYS A 109 -1.96 11.57 -2.21
N GLN A 110 -0.72 11.09 -2.31
CA GLN A 110 -0.41 9.71 -1.97
C GLN A 110 -0.74 9.40 -0.50
N LYS A 111 -0.44 10.34 0.42
CA LYS A 111 -0.75 10.20 1.85
C LYS A 111 -2.26 10.12 2.14
N SER A 112 -3.13 10.74 1.31
CA SER A 112 -4.59 10.64 1.51
C SER A 112 -5.14 9.25 1.19
N TYR A 113 -4.56 8.55 0.20
CA TYR A 113 -4.96 7.18 -0.14
C TYR A 113 -4.26 6.14 0.73
N PHE A 114 -3.01 6.41 1.11
CA PHE A 114 -2.14 5.47 1.78
C PHE A 114 -1.62 6.01 3.13
N PRO A 115 -2.51 6.35 4.09
CA PRO A 115 -2.05 6.85 5.38
C PRO A 115 -1.28 5.74 6.10
N ASN A 116 -0.01 5.96 6.41
CA ASN A 116 0.87 5.01 7.10
C ASN A 116 1.11 3.69 6.34
N ARG A 117 0.96 3.66 5.01
CA ARG A 117 1.34 2.50 4.21
C ARG A 117 2.87 2.45 4.11
N PRO A 118 3.53 1.34 4.50
CA PRO A 118 4.96 1.20 4.28
C PRO A 118 5.26 1.19 2.78
N LYS A 119 6.43 1.72 2.40
CA LYS A 119 6.92 1.55 1.04
C LYS A 119 7.36 0.11 0.85
N ALA A 120 7.06 -0.47 -0.30
CA ALA A 120 7.65 -1.74 -0.66
C ALA A 120 9.15 -1.58 -0.91
N SER A 121 9.87 -2.69 -0.81
CA SER A 121 11.27 -2.77 -1.20
C SER A 121 11.41 -2.55 -2.70
N LYS A 122 12.57 -1.99 -3.11
CA LYS A 122 12.88 -1.81 -4.53
C LYS A 122 12.88 -3.14 -5.30
N GLU A 123 13.34 -4.21 -4.65
CA GLU A 123 13.32 -5.55 -5.24
C GLU A 123 11.90 -6.01 -5.54
N THR A 124 10.96 -5.81 -4.60
CA THR A 124 9.55 -6.13 -4.84
C THR A 124 8.99 -5.27 -5.97
N ASP A 125 9.29 -3.98 -5.99
CA ASP A 125 8.85 -3.11 -7.09
C ASP A 125 9.35 -3.61 -8.45
N ASP A 126 10.63 -3.95 -8.55
CA ASP A 126 11.26 -4.47 -9.76
C ASP A 126 10.63 -5.81 -10.20
N ASP A 127 10.29 -6.69 -9.26
CA ASP A 127 9.61 -7.96 -9.52
C ASP A 127 8.22 -7.75 -10.13
N PHE A 128 7.43 -6.84 -9.55
CA PHE A 128 6.11 -6.52 -10.06
C PHE A 128 6.16 -5.82 -11.41
N GLU A 129 7.12 -4.91 -11.62
CA GLU A 129 7.36 -4.28 -12.93
C GLU A 129 7.73 -5.32 -14.01
N LYS A 130 8.52 -6.32 -13.65
CA LYS A 130 8.89 -7.46 -14.52
C LYS A 130 7.83 -8.56 -14.59
N LYS A 131 6.70 -8.39 -13.90
CA LYS A 131 5.59 -9.37 -13.85
C LYS A 131 5.98 -10.73 -13.26
N VAL A 132 6.99 -10.78 -12.40
CA VAL A 132 7.44 -12.01 -11.70
C VAL A 132 6.31 -12.70 -10.93
N PRO A 133 5.36 -12.02 -10.25
CA PRO A 133 4.24 -12.68 -9.58
C PRO A 133 3.41 -13.61 -10.50
N TYR A 134 3.30 -13.31 -11.79
CA TYR A 134 2.58 -14.16 -12.73
C TYR A 134 3.27 -15.50 -13.00
N ASN A 135 4.60 -15.57 -12.83
CA ASN A 135 5.34 -16.83 -12.90
C ASN A 135 4.95 -17.76 -11.75
N TYR A 136 4.79 -17.21 -10.53
CA TYR A 136 4.29 -17.97 -9.39
C TYR A 136 2.84 -18.40 -9.58
N LEU A 137 1.97 -17.53 -10.11
CA LEU A 137 0.60 -17.93 -10.44
C LEU A 137 0.57 -19.10 -11.41
N GLN A 138 1.37 -19.05 -12.48
CA GLN A 138 1.47 -20.17 -13.41
C GLN A 138 1.83 -21.46 -12.68
N LEU A 139 2.85 -21.44 -11.82
CA LEU A 139 3.27 -22.63 -11.08
C LEU A 139 2.23 -23.11 -10.06
N CYS A 140 1.52 -22.20 -9.40
CA CYS A 140 0.58 -22.55 -8.34
C CYS A 140 -0.77 -23.10 -8.85
N TYR A 141 -1.11 -22.88 -10.13
CA TYR A 141 -2.30 -23.47 -10.75
C TYR A 141 -2.09 -24.89 -11.29
N PHE A 142 -0.85 -25.34 -11.50
CA PHE A 142 -0.52 -26.65 -12.08
C PHE A 142 0.01 -27.63 -11.03
#